data_AF-A0A6N8FZM4-F1
#
_entry.id   AF-A0A6N8FZM4-F1
#
_cell.length_a   1.000
_cell.length_b   1.000
_cell.length_c   1.000
_cell.angle_alpha   90.00
_cell.angle_beta   90.00
_cell.angle_gamma   90.00
#
_symmetry.space_group_name_H-M   'P 1'
#
loop_
_entity.id
_entity.type
_entity.pdbx_description
1 polymer ?
#
loop_
_entity_poly.entity_id
_entity_poly.type
_entity_poly.pdbx_seq_one_letter_code
_entity_poly.pdbx_strand_id
1 'polypeptide(L)' 'MPIDLIVFIAALIVAWLVFTALIRVVKTTLSTALTVAAIVLILQLGLGVQPQQLWQQIVQLPQIIRDLLTRN' A
#
# COMPACT_ATOMS: atom_id res chain seq x y z
N MET A 1 1.15 33.89 -30.05
CA MET A 1 1.13 32.66 -30.86
C MET A 1 0.15 31.68 -30.22
N PRO A 2 -0.90 31.20 -30.92
CA PRO A 2 -2.01 30.41 -30.36
C PRO A 2 -1.65 29.01 -29.80
N ILE A 3 -0.46 28.49 -30.09
CA ILE A 3 0.01 27.18 -29.62
C ILE A 3 0.25 27.14 -28.10
N ASP A 4 0.77 28.23 -27.51
CA ASP A 4 1.09 28.27 -26.08
C ASP A 4 -0.17 28.05 -25.22
N LEU A 5 -1.31 28.58 -25.68
CA LEU A 5 -2.60 28.39 -25.01
C LEU A 5 -3.08 26.93 -25.06
N ILE A 6 -2.87 26.25 -26.19
CA ILE A 6 -3.23 24.84 -26.35
C ILE A 6 -2.39 23.96 -25.44
N VAL A 7 -1.07 24.21 -25.39
CA VAL A 7 -0.14 23.49 -24.51
C VAL A 7 -0.49 23.73 -23.04
N PHE A 8 -0.83 24.97 -22.67
CA PHE A 8 -1.24 25.30 -21.32
C PHE A 8 -2.50 24.53 -20.90
N ILE A 9 -3.53 24.50 -21.75
CA ILE A 9 -4.77 23.76 -21.48
C ILE A 9 -4.49 22.25 -21.38
N ALA A 10 -3.67 21.69 -22.28
CA ALA A 10 -3.29 20.29 -22.23
C ALA A 10 -2.53 19.94 -20.94
N ALA A 11 -1.58 20.78 -20.54
CA ALA A 11 -0.84 20.61 -19.28
C ALA A 11 -1.77 20.66 -18.06
N LEU A 12 -2.76 21.57 -18.06
CA LEU A 12 -3.76 21.67 -16.99
C LEU A 12 -4.59 20.38 -16.85
N ILE A 13 -5.03 19.82 -17.98
CA ILE A 13 -5.79 18.56 -18.02
C ILE A 13 -4.94 17.40 -17.51
N VAL A 14 -3.69 17.28 -17.96
CA VAL A 14 -2.77 16.22 -17.52
C VAL A 14 -2.49 16.35 -16.02
N ALA A 15 -2.20 17.56 -15.53
CA ALA A 15 -1.97 17.80 -14.11
C ALA A 15 -3.21 17.42 -13.27
N TRP A 16 -4.41 17.74 -13.74
CA TRP A 16 -5.66 17.34 -13.08
C TRP A 16 -5.86 15.82 -13.05
N LEU A 17 -5.57 15.12 -14.14
CA LEU A 17 -5.64 13.66 -14.19
C LEU A 17 -4.66 13.01 -13.21
N VAL A 18 -3.41 13.49 -13.17
CA VAL A 18 -2.41 13.00 -12.22
C VAL A 18 -2.84 13.29 -10.78
N PHE A 19 -3.32 14.50 -10.49
CA PHE A 19 -3.81 14.88 -9.18
C PHE A 19 -4.95 13.96 -8.71
N THR A 20 -5.96 13.74 -9.56
CA THR A 20 -7.08 12.86 -9.22
C THR A 20 -6.65 11.41 -9.06
N ALA A 21 -5.70 10.92 -9.85
CA ALA A 21 -5.12 9.59 -9.68
C ALA A 21 -4.39 9.45 -8.33
N LEU A 22 -3.58 10.44 -7.94
CA LEU A 22 -2.89 10.45 -6.65
C LEU A 22 -3.87 10.42 -5.48
N ILE A 23 -4.94 11.23 -5.53
CA ILE A 23 -5.97 11.23 -4.49
C ILE A 23 -6.64 9.85 -4.37
N ARG A 24 -6.88 9.16 -5.49
CA ARG A 24 -7.41 7.78 -5.46
C ARG A 24 -6.43 6.82 -4.78
N VAL A 25 -5.15 6.87 -5.13
CA VAL A 25 -4.11 6.02 -4.52
C VAL A 25 -4.00 6.27 -3.02
N VAL A 26 -4.02 7.53 -2.58
CA VAL A 26 -3.97 7.89 -1.16
C VAL A 26 -5.20 7.34 -0.42
N LYS A 27 -6.41 7.51 -0.97
CA LYS A 27 -7.63 6.99 -0.36
C LYS A 27 -7.61 5.46 -0.23
N THR A 28 -7.15 4.76 -1.26
CA THR A 28 -7.00 3.31 -1.23
C THR A 28 -5.98 2.89 -0.18
N THR A 29 -4.81 3.54 -0.16
CA THR A 29 -3.74 3.25 0.80
C THR A 29 -4.20 3.46 2.24
N LEU A 30 -4.92 4.56 2.50
CA LEU A 30 -5.45 4.85 3.83
C LEU A 30 -6.48 3.81 4.27
N SER A 31 -7.39 3.40 3.39
CA SER A 31 -8.38 2.35 3.68
C SER A 31 -7.70 1.00 3.98
N THR A 32 -6.70 0.63 3.17
CA THR A 32 -5.92 -0.59 3.38
C THR A 32 -5.13 -0.50 4.70
N ALA A 33 -4.48 0.62 4.98
CA ALA A 33 -3.72 0.82 6.21
C ALA A 33 -4.61 0.73 7.45
N LEU A 34 -5.81 1.32 7.41
CA LEU A 34 -6.79 1.21 8.49
C LEU A 34 -7.27 -0.22 8.69
N THR A 35 -7.52 -0.95 7.60
CA THR A 35 -7.91 -2.37 7.65
C THR A 35 -6.80 -3.22 8.27
N VAL A 36 -5.56 -3.01 7.83
CA VAL A 36 -4.38 -3.69 8.40
C VAL A 36 -4.23 -3.34 9.87
N ALA A 37 -4.35 -2.07 10.25
CA ALA A 37 -4.31 -1.64 11.64
C ALA A 37 -5.41 -2.30 12.49
N ALA A 38 -6.63 -2.40 11.97
CA ALA A 38 -7.73 -3.09 12.65
C ALA A 38 -7.45 -4.58 12.85
N ILE A 39 -6.93 -5.27 11.83
CA ILE A 39 -6.54 -6.69 11.93
C ILE A 39 -5.44 -6.85 12.99
N VAL A 40 -4.39 -6.03 12.93
CA VAL A 40 -3.29 -6.05 13.91
C VAL A 40 -3.82 -5.78 15.32
N LEU A 41 -4.75 -4.82 15.47
CA LEU A 41 -5.38 -4.49 16.74
C LEU A 41 -6.19 -5.67 17.31
N ILE A 42 -6.92 -6.39 16.47
CA ILE A 42 -7.65 -7.60 16.89
C ILE A 42 -6.67 -8.70 17.29
N LEU A 43 -5.58 -8.89 16.54
CA LEU A 43 -4.57 -9.90 16.87
C LEU A 43 -3.83 -9.59 18.18
N GLN A 44 -3.48 -8.33 18.44
CA GLN A 44 -2.82 -7.96 19.70
C GLN A 44 -3.77 -8.09 20.90
N LEU A 45 -5.05 -7.74 20.76
CA LEU A 45 -6.01 -7.79 21.87
C LEU A 45 -6.55 -9.20 22.10
N GLY A 46 -6.76 -9.98 21.02
CA GLY A 46 -7.32 -11.33 21.09
C GLY A 46 -6.28 -12.42 21.34
N LEU A 47 -5.09 -12.30 20.74
CA LEU A 47 -4.04 -13.33 20.80
C LEU A 47 -2.78 -12.87 21.55
N GLY A 48 -2.69 -11.60 21.96
CA GLY A 48 -1.50 -11.06 22.65
C GLY A 48 -0.28 -10.87 21.74
N VAL A 49 -0.44 -10.96 20.42
CA VAL A 49 0.67 -10.89 19.45
C VAL A 49 1.05 -9.44 19.17
N GLN A 50 2.32 -9.11 19.28
CA GLN A 50 2.81 -7.76 19.00
C GLN A 50 2.95 -7.52 17.49
N PRO A 51 2.71 -6.28 17.00
CA PRO A 51 2.88 -5.95 15.58
C PRO A 51 4.27 -6.27 15.04
N GLN A 52 5.32 -6.05 15.85
CA GLN A 52 6.70 -6.41 15.50
C GLN A 52 6.89 -7.90 15.22
N GLN A 53 6.19 -8.78 15.93
CA GLN A 53 6.29 -10.23 15.73
C GLN A 53 5.67 -10.65 14.40
N LEU A 54 4.53 -10.04 14.01
CA LEU A 54 3.92 -10.24 12.70
C LEU A 54 4.87 -9.81 11.58
N TRP A 55 5.53 -8.65 11.73
CA TRP A 55 6.51 -8.17 10.76
C TRP A 55 7.69 -9.14 10.61
N GLN A 56 8.24 -9.62 11.72
CA GLN A 56 9.32 -10.61 11.70
C GLN A 56 8.90 -11.90 11.01
N GLN A 57 7.70 -12.42 11.28
CA GLN A 57 7.17 -13.59 10.59
C GLN A 57 7.05 -13.36 9.09
N ILE A 58 6.52 -12.21 8.65
CA ILE A 58 6.40 -11.86 7.22
C ILE A 58 7.77 -11.87 6.54
N VAL A 59 8.79 -11.27 7.16
CA VAL A 59 10.17 -11.26 6.62
C VAL A 59 10.77 -12.66 6.57
N GLN A 60 10.38 -13.55 7.49
CA GLN A 60 10.85 -14.93 7.55
C GLN A 60 10.05 -15.90 6.66
N LEU A 61 8.86 -15.52 6.17
CA LEU A 61 8.04 -16.37 5.28
C LEU A 61 8.80 -16.94 4.08
N PRO A 62 9.63 -16.18 3.34
CA PRO A 62 10.39 -16.75 2.23
C PRO A 62 11.34 -17.86 2.66
N GLN A 63 11.96 -17.73 3.85
CA GLN A 63 12.85 -18.75 4.40
C GLN A 63 12.04 -19.99 4.82
N ILE A 64 10.92 -19.79 5.52
CA ILE A 64 10.01 -20.88 5.92
C ILE A 64 9.54 -21.67 4.69
N ILE A 65 9.15 -20.98 3.61
CA ILE A 65 8.71 -21.63 2.37
C ILE A 65 9.86 -22.42 1.72
N ARG A 66 11.08 -21.86 1.68
CA ARG A 66 12.26 -22.56 1.16
C ARG A 66 12.57 -23.80 1.97
N ASP A 67 12.55 -23.71 3.30
CA ASP A 67 12.84 -24.83 4.19
C ASP A 67 11.79 -25.94 4.05
N LEU A 68 10.51 -25.58 3.89
CA LEU A 68 9.42 -26.53 3.63
C LEU A 68 9.55 -27.21 2.26
N LEU A 69 9.97 -26.49 1.23
CA LEU A 69 10.18 -27.05 -0.12
C LEU A 69 11.46 -27.89 -0.23
N THR A 70 12.51 -27.56 0.53
CA THR A 70 13.83 -28.25 0.48
C THR A 70 13.87 -29.49 1.38
N ARG A 71 12.95 -29.61 2.35
CA ARG A 71 12.90 -30.74 3.29
C ARG A 71 12.17 -31.98 2.73
N ASN A 72 11.79 -31.99 1.45
CA ASN A 72 11.23 -33.14 0.73
C ASN A 72 12.14 -33.56 -0.41
#